data_AF-A0A2V9FAS8-F1
#
_entry.id   AF-A0A2V9FAS8-F1
#
_cell.length_a   1.000
_cell.length_b   1.000
_cell.length_c   1.000
_cell.angle_alpha   90.00
_cell.angle_beta   90.00
_cell.angle_gamma   90.00
#
_symmetry.space_group_name_H-M   'P 1'
#
loop_
_entity.id
_entity.type
_entity.pdbx_description
1 polymer ?
#
loop_
_entity_poly.entity_id
_entity_poly.type
_entity_poly.pdbx_seq_one_letter_code
_entity_poly.pdbx_strand_id
1 'polypeptide(L)'
;MRKFTLFAVLLAGSLLSCDRRSSLQEDFGQEVQMVERKTTPSGAEVIARSGPVRSNWSVTAAWETQTTLSRAEYSKWVISQLQPEFRVVREDEAQLTLSKHEDNDTDVVECQFTPTKEKLHVRVALSAYPD
;
A
#
# COMPACT_ATOMS: atom_id res chain seq x y z
N MET A 1 -44.88 -29.79 -46.95
CA MET A 1 -43.45 -29.75 -46.57
C MET A 1 -43.08 -28.32 -46.18
N ARG A 2 -42.96 -28.04 -44.88
CA ARG A 2 -42.59 -26.71 -44.35
C ARG A 2 -41.08 -26.64 -44.19
N LYS A 3 -40.42 -25.69 -44.88
CA LYS A 3 -38.98 -25.39 -44.72
C LYS A 3 -38.85 -24.25 -43.70
N PHE A 4 -38.33 -24.55 -42.52
CA PHE A 4 -37.88 -23.55 -41.54
C PHE A 4 -36.39 -23.33 -41.77
N THR A 5 -36.02 -22.13 -42.21
CA THR A 5 -34.61 -21.74 -42.41
C THR A 5 -34.07 -21.16 -41.11
N LEU A 6 -32.86 -21.60 -40.77
CA LEU A 6 -32.12 -21.35 -39.54
C LEU A 6 -32.10 -19.88 -39.07
N PHE A 7 -32.25 -19.71 -37.76
CA PHE A 7 -31.90 -18.50 -37.02
C PHE A 7 -30.39 -18.22 -37.13
N ALA A 8 -30.05 -17.02 -37.55
CA ALA A 8 -28.72 -16.44 -37.40
C ALA A 8 -28.47 -16.12 -35.92
N VAL A 9 -27.45 -16.74 -35.32
CA VAL A 9 -26.96 -16.34 -33.99
C VAL A 9 -25.77 -15.41 -34.19
N LEU A 10 -26.02 -14.14 -33.89
CA LEU A 10 -25.08 -13.04 -33.94
C LEU A 10 -24.05 -13.10 -32.80
N LEU A 11 -22.84 -12.69 -33.17
CA LEU A 11 -21.72 -12.33 -32.30
C LEU A 11 -22.14 -11.53 -31.05
N ALA A 12 -21.72 -12.01 -29.88
CA ALA A 12 -21.50 -11.17 -28.70
C ALA A 12 -20.45 -11.84 -27.83
N GLY A 13 -19.19 -11.43 -27.97
CA GLY A 13 -18.07 -12.05 -27.26
C GLY A 13 -16.90 -11.09 -27.10
N SER A 14 -17.15 -9.88 -26.59
CA SER A 14 -16.08 -8.92 -26.30
C SER A 14 -16.54 -7.86 -25.29
N LEU A 15 -16.84 -8.27 -24.06
CA LEU A 15 -17.07 -7.35 -22.92
C LEU A 15 -16.51 -7.88 -21.58
N LEU A 16 -15.32 -8.49 -21.58
CA LEU A 16 -14.62 -8.90 -20.33
C LEU A 16 -13.45 -7.99 -19.95
N SER A 17 -13.36 -6.78 -20.52
CA SER A 17 -12.16 -5.93 -20.36
C SER A 17 -12.32 -4.76 -19.37
N CYS A 18 -13.33 -4.76 -18.50
CA CYS A 18 -13.52 -3.67 -17.52
C CYS A 18 -13.47 -4.12 -16.04
N ASP A 19 -13.41 -5.42 -15.73
CA ASP A 19 -13.39 -5.90 -14.33
C ASP A 19 -12.01 -5.84 -13.64
N ARG A 20 -10.93 -5.70 -14.41
CA ARG A 20 -9.56 -5.73 -13.85
C ARG A 20 -9.16 -4.46 -13.09
N ARG A 21 -9.96 -3.39 -13.23
CA ARG A 21 -9.63 -2.05 -12.72
C ARG A 21 -10.11 -1.84 -11.28
N SER A 22 -11.25 -2.42 -10.92
CA SER A 22 -11.77 -2.42 -9.54
C SER A 22 -10.92 -3.32 -8.65
N SER A 23 -10.55 -4.51 -9.13
CA SER A 23 -9.80 -5.48 -8.34
C SER A 23 -8.46 -4.92 -7.83
N LEU A 24 -7.63 -4.35 -8.71
CA LEU A 24 -6.32 -3.81 -8.31
C LEU A 24 -6.40 -2.65 -7.30
N GLN A 25 -7.46 -1.84 -7.38
CA GLN A 25 -7.64 -0.72 -6.45
C GLN A 25 -8.15 -1.20 -5.08
N GLU A 26 -9.01 -2.23 -5.07
CA GLU A 26 -9.46 -2.88 -3.84
C GLU A 26 -8.31 -3.64 -3.17
N ASP A 27 -7.48 -4.34 -3.94
CA ASP A 27 -6.30 -5.07 -3.47
C ASP A 27 -5.29 -4.11 -2.79
N PHE A 28 -4.95 -3.00 -3.46
CA PHE A 28 -4.06 -1.99 -2.86
C PHE A 28 -4.71 -1.33 -1.63
N GLY A 29 -6.02 -1.09 -1.64
CA GLY A 29 -6.73 -0.56 -0.48
C GLY A 29 -6.67 -1.48 0.75
N GLN A 30 -6.71 -2.79 0.55
CA GLN A 30 -6.54 -3.77 1.63
C GLN A 30 -5.11 -3.78 2.16
N GLU A 31 -4.12 -3.74 1.26
CA GLU A 31 -2.70 -3.64 1.63
C GLU A 31 -2.43 -2.40 2.48
N VAL A 32 -2.94 -1.23 2.07
CA VAL A 32 -2.83 0.02 2.83
C VAL A 32 -3.37 -0.15 4.25
N GLN A 33 -4.56 -0.75 4.41
CA GLN A 33 -5.13 -0.95 5.75
C GLN A 33 -4.33 -1.93 6.60
N MET A 34 -3.73 -2.95 5.99
CA MET A 34 -2.87 -3.89 6.71
C MET A 34 -1.58 -3.20 7.15
N VAL A 35 -0.89 -2.51 6.24
CA VAL A 35 0.37 -1.83 6.51
C VAL A 35 0.16 -0.68 7.50
N GLU A 36 -0.91 0.10 7.40
CA GLU A 36 -1.25 1.12 8.40
C GLU A 36 -1.40 0.52 9.80
N ARG A 37 -2.10 -0.62 9.93
CA ARG A 37 -2.25 -1.33 11.20
C ARG A 37 -0.91 -1.86 11.74
N LYS A 38 -0.05 -2.39 10.88
CA LYS A 38 1.29 -2.89 11.23
C LYS A 38 2.30 -1.77 11.53
N THR A 39 2.01 -0.53 11.16
CA THR A 39 2.92 0.62 11.32
C THR A 39 2.38 1.67 12.29
N THR A 40 1.20 1.47 12.87
CA THR A 40 0.63 2.36 13.89
C THR A 40 0.74 1.70 15.26
N PRO A 41 1.68 2.11 16.14
CA PRO A 41 1.82 1.52 17.47
C PRO A 41 0.56 1.69 18.31
N SER A 42 0.35 0.80 19.28
CA SER A 42 -0.70 0.97 20.28
C SER A 42 -0.48 2.29 21.06
N GLY A 43 -1.54 3.07 21.22
CA GLY A 43 -1.48 4.39 21.86
C GLY A 43 -0.93 5.51 20.97
N ALA A 44 -0.54 5.22 19.72
CA ALA A 44 -0.24 6.27 18.75
C ALA A 44 -1.53 6.94 18.25
N GLU A 45 -1.43 8.25 18.01
CA GLU A 45 -2.52 9.05 17.46
C GLU A 45 -2.30 9.21 15.96
N VAL A 46 -3.26 8.78 15.13
CA VAL A 46 -3.21 9.04 13.68
C VAL A 46 -3.79 10.42 13.39
N ILE A 47 -2.94 11.35 12.97
CA ILE A 47 -3.28 12.77 12.81
C ILE A 47 -3.71 13.13 11.39
N ALA A 48 -3.24 12.39 10.37
CA ALA A 48 -3.63 12.60 8.98
C ALA A 48 -3.58 11.31 8.17
N ARG A 49 -4.37 11.26 7.10
CA ARG A 49 -4.40 10.18 6.11
C ARG A 49 -4.61 10.74 4.72
N SER A 50 -3.88 10.21 3.75
CA SER A 50 -4.18 10.36 2.33
C SER A 50 -4.43 8.98 1.75
N GLY A 51 -5.61 8.78 1.16
CA GLY A 51 -5.93 7.54 0.45
C GLY A 51 -5.04 7.33 -0.78
N PRO A 52 -5.23 6.21 -1.50
CA PRO A 52 -4.43 5.89 -2.68
C PRO A 52 -4.49 6.99 -3.75
N VAL A 53 -3.33 7.57 -4.07
CA VAL A 53 -3.12 8.51 -5.16
C VAL A 53 -2.25 7.84 -6.21
N ARG A 54 -2.74 7.80 -7.45
CA ARG A 54 -2.03 7.21 -8.58
C ARG A 54 -1.18 8.26 -9.30
N SER A 55 0.07 7.92 -9.57
CA SER A 55 0.97 8.64 -10.46
C SER A 55 1.16 7.86 -11.77
N ASN A 56 2.02 8.36 -12.66
CA ASN A 56 2.34 7.67 -13.92
C ASN A 56 3.05 6.33 -13.70
N TRP A 57 3.68 6.13 -12.55
CA TRP A 57 4.58 4.99 -12.28
C TRP A 57 4.36 4.40 -10.89
N SER A 58 3.34 4.82 -10.14
CA SER A 58 3.07 4.28 -8.81
C SER A 58 1.63 4.49 -8.34
N VAL A 59 1.24 3.75 -7.31
CA VAL A 59 0.10 4.09 -6.45
C VAL A 59 0.63 4.27 -5.03
N THR A 60 0.31 5.39 -4.40
CA THR A 60 0.83 5.74 -3.06
C THR A 60 -0.31 6.10 -2.12
N ALA A 61 -0.28 5.56 -0.91
CA ALA A 61 -1.07 6.05 0.22
C ALA A 61 -0.13 6.47 1.36
N ALA A 62 -0.60 7.35 2.24
CA ALA A 62 0.22 7.81 3.37
C ALA A 62 -0.64 8.15 4.58
N TRP A 63 -0.03 8.04 5.76
CA TRP A 63 -0.64 8.42 7.03
C TRP A 63 0.43 8.99 7.95
N GLU A 64 -0.02 9.81 8.89
CA GLU A 64 0.83 10.51 9.85
C GLU A 64 0.41 10.12 11.26
N THR A 65 1.38 9.76 12.10
CA THR A 65 1.14 9.30 13.46
C THR A 65 2.03 10.01 14.47
N GLN A 66 1.50 10.28 15.65
CA GLN A 66 2.30 10.69 16.81
C GLN A 66 2.40 9.54 17.79
N THR A 67 3.62 9.21 18.20
CA THR A 67 3.90 8.14 19.15
C THR A 67 4.88 8.61 20.23
N THR A 68 4.83 7.97 21.40
CA THR A 68 5.80 8.16 22.49
C THR A 68 7.07 7.33 22.30
N LEU A 69 7.07 6.41 21.32
CA LEU A 69 8.29 5.66 20.97
C LEU A 69 9.36 6.62 20.46
N SER A 70 10.60 6.41 20.89
CA SER A 70 11.75 7.02 20.24
C SER A 70 11.92 6.49 18.81
N ARG A 71 12.73 7.18 18.00
CA ARG A 71 13.07 6.73 16.63
C ARG A 71 13.57 5.28 16.61
N ALA A 72 14.54 4.96 17.47
CA ALA A 72 15.14 3.63 17.50
C ALA A 72 14.13 2.54 17.91
N GLU A 73 13.26 2.85 18.86
CA GLU A 73 12.19 1.93 19.28
C GLU A 73 11.16 1.74 18.18
N TYR A 74 10.73 2.83 17.53
CA TYR A 74 9.79 2.76 16.41
C TYR A 74 10.37 1.97 15.24
N SER A 75 11.61 2.24 14.82
CA SER A 75 12.28 1.50 13.73
C SER A 75 12.34 0.00 14.03
N LYS A 76 12.83 -0.38 15.21
CA LYS A 76 12.91 -1.79 15.61
C LYS A 76 11.52 -2.44 15.66
N TRP A 77 10.54 -1.75 16.20
CA TRP A 77 9.17 -2.23 16.29
C TRP A 77 8.57 -2.43 14.89
N VAL A 78 8.62 -1.43 14.01
CA VAL A 78 7.98 -1.52 12.68
C VAL A 78 8.65 -2.59 11.80
N ILE A 79 9.98 -2.74 11.89
CA ILE A 79 10.70 -3.84 11.23
C ILE A 79 10.15 -5.20 11.70
N SER A 80 9.91 -5.36 13.00
CA SER A 80 9.34 -6.61 13.54
C SER A 80 7.91 -6.90 13.08
N GLN A 81 7.14 -5.86 12.77
CA GLN A 81 5.76 -6.01 12.30
C GLN A 81 5.67 -6.36 10.80
N LEU A 82 6.63 -5.89 10.00
CA LEU A 82 6.63 -6.06 8.54
C LEU A 82 7.50 -7.24 8.06
N GLN A 83 8.35 -7.79 8.92
CA GLN A 83 9.05 -9.04 8.62
C GLN A 83 8.12 -10.26 8.75
N PRO A 84 8.33 -11.32 7.94
CA PRO A 84 9.42 -11.52 6.99
C PRO A 84 9.11 -11.05 5.57
N GLU A 85 8.03 -10.30 5.34
CA GLU A 85 7.59 -9.90 4.01
C GLU A 85 8.46 -8.77 3.46
N PHE A 86 8.70 -7.73 4.28
CA PHE A 86 9.54 -6.60 3.92
C PHE A 86 11.01 -6.77 4.38
N ARG A 87 11.93 -6.17 3.61
CA ARG A 87 13.37 -6.10 3.91
C ARG A 87 13.76 -4.63 4.08
N VAL A 88 14.66 -4.34 5.02
CA VAL A 88 15.20 -2.99 5.20
C VAL A 88 16.11 -2.66 4.03
N VAL A 89 15.83 -1.55 3.36
CA VAL A 89 16.62 -1.01 2.24
C VAL A 89 17.47 0.17 2.70
N ARG A 90 16.94 0.97 3.63
CA ARG A 90 17.64 2.14 4.19
C ARG A 90 17.18 2.40 5.62
N GLU A 91 18.12 2.71 6.50
CA GLU A 91 17.85 3.16 7.86
C GLU A 91 18.86 4.24 8.23
N ASP A 92 18.38 5.44 8.57
CA ASP A 92 19.19 6.55 9.05
C ASP A 92 18.43 7.38 10.10
N GLU A 93 18.97 8.55 10.45
CA GLU A 93 18.38 9.42 11.47
C GLU A 93 17.03 10.05 11.08
N ALA A 94 16.80 10.25 9.78
CA ALA A 94 15.60 10.90 9.28
C ALA A 94 14.58 9.90 8.74
N GLN A 95 15.00 8.70 8.32
CA GLN A 95 14.09 7.76 7.67
C GLN A 95 14.43 6.28 7.86
N LEU A 96 13.40 5.46 7.72
CA LEU A 96 13.47 4.02 7.54
C LEU A 96 12.68 3.65 6.27
N THR A 97 13.30 2.90 5.38
CA THR A 97 12.70 2.41 4.15
C THR A 97 12.78 0.90 4.11
N LEU A 98 11.63 0.24 3.91
CA LEU A 98 11.53 -1.20 3.70
C LEU A 98 10.89 -1.48 2.33
N SER A 99 11.26 -2.58 1.69
CA SER A 99 10.61 -3.03 0.46
C SER A 99 10.27 -4.52 0.47
N LYS A 100 9.23 -4.90 -0.27
CA LYS A 100 8.91 -6.27 -0.65
C LYS A 100 8.73 -6.33 -2.17
N HIS A 101 9.04 -7.47 -2.76
CA HIS A 101 8.77 -7.74 -4.18
C HIS A 101 7.68 -8.81 -4.25
N GLU A 102 6.64 -8.55 -5.03
CA GLU A 102 5.55 -9.48 -5.30
C GLU A 102 5.38 -9.58 -6.82
N ASP A 103 5.72 -10.75 -7.38
CA ASP A 103 5.68 -11.05 -8.82
C ASP A 103 6.39 -10.00 -9.71
N ASN A 104 5.67 -8.96 -10.16
CA ASN A 104 6.14 -7.87 -11.03
C ASN A 104 5.99 -6.49 -10.39
N ASP A 105 5.63 -6.41 -9.12
CA ASP A 105 5.44 -5.15 -8.41
C ASP A 105 6.41 -5.06 -7.23
N THR A 106 6.95 -3.87 -7.03
CA THR A 106 7.77 -3.51 -5.87
C THR A 106 6.96 -2.62 -4.94
N ASP A 107 6.72 -3.10 -3.73
CA ASP A 107 6.07 -2.35 -2.66
C ASP A 107 7.13 -1.76 -1.73
N VAL A 108 6.99 -0.46 -1.43
CA VAL A 108 7.92 0.30 -0.58
C VAL A 108 7.15 0.97 0.56
N VAL A 109 7.59 0.71 1.78
CA VAL A 109 7.15 1.42 3.00
C VAL A 109 8.25 2.37 3.41
N GLU A 110 7.97 3.67 3.36
CA GLU A 110 8.86 4.73 3.84
C GLU A 110 8.29 5.34 5.12
N CYS A 111 9.08 5.34 6.19
CA CYS A 111 8.80 6.04 7.45
C CYS A 111 9.76 7.22 7.57
N GLN A 112 9.22 8.44 7.59
CA GLN A 112 9.97 9.68 7.82
C GLN A 112 9.78 10.14 9.26
N PHE A 113 10.87 10.46 9.93
CA PHE A 113 10.92 10.76 11.36
C PHE A 113 11.08 12.26 11.59
N THR A 114 10.14 12.84 12.35
CA THR A 114 10.24 14.22 12.84
C THR A 114 10.13 14.22 14.37
N PRO A 115 11.27 14.25 15.08
CA PRO A 115 11.25 14.38 16.54
C PRO A 115 10.57 15.67 16.97
N THR A 116 9.71 15.58 17.98
CA THR A 116 9.13 16.73 18.68
C THR A 116 9.55 16.66 20.16
N LYS A 117 9.22 17.67 20.97
CA LYS A 117 9.71 17.76 22.37
C LYS A 117 9.41 16.53 23.23
N GLU A 118 8.28 15.86 23.01
CA GLU A 118 7.81 14.75 23.85
C GLU A 118 7.36 13.52 23.05
N LYS A 119 7.24 13.65 21.72
CA LYS A 119 6.71 12.61 20.84
C LYS A 119 7.55 12.51 19.58
N LEU A 120 7.48 11.37 18.93
CA LEU A 120 7.93 11.21 17.55
C LEU A 120 6.73 11.38 16.62
N HIS A 121 6.82 12.33 15.69
CA HIS A 121 5.93 12.35 14.54
C HIS A 121 6.54 11.46 13.45
N VAL A 122 5.76 10.49 12.98
CA VAL A 122 6.12 9.60 11.88
C VAL A 122 5.15 9.77 10.74
N ARG A 123 5.65 10.11 9.56
CA ARG A 123 4.91 10.01 8.30
C ARG A 123 5.26 8.69 7.64
N VAL A 124 4.26 7.86 7.40
CA VAL A 124 4.42 6.59 6.69
C VAL A 124 3.81 6.72 5.30
N ALA A 125 4.51 6.25 4.29
CA ALA A 125 4.02 6.14 2.92
C ALA A 125 4.21 4.72 2.39
N LEU A 126 3.14 4.10 1.89
CA LEU A 126 3.18 2.86 1.14
C LEU A 126 3.04 3.19 -0.35
N SER A 127 3.98 2.72 -1.17
CA SER A 127 3.94 2.87 -2.62
C SER A 127 4.13 1.54 -3.33
N ALA A 128 3.27 1.24 -4.30
CA ALA A 128 3.43 0.12 -5.23
C ALA A 128 3.94 0.64 -6.58
N TYR A 129 5.01 0.03 -7.09
CA TYR A 129 5.63 0.33 -8.38
C TYR A 129 5.54 -0.89 -9.29
N PRO A 130 5.04 -0.78 -10.52
CA PRO A 130 5.23 -1.82 -11.52
C PRO A 130 6.69 -1.86 -11.95
N ASP A 131 7.31 -3.04 -11.97
CA ASP A 131 8.66 -3.28 -12.48
C ASP A 131 8.76 -3.07 -14.01
#